data_AF-A0A098LAK7-F1
#
_entry.id   AF-A0A098LAK7-F1
#
_cell.length_a   1.000
_cell.length_b   1.000
_cell.length_c   1.000
_cell.angle_alpha   90.00
_cell.angle_beta   90.00
_cell.angle_gamma   90.00
#
_symmetry.space_group_name_H-M   'P 1'
#
loop_
_entity.id
_entity.type
_entity.pdbx_description
1 polymer ?
#
loop_
_entity_poly.entity_id
_entity_poly.type
_entity_poly.pdbx_seq_one_letter_code
_entity_poly.pdbx_strand_id
1 'polypeptide(L)'
;MNNIVYNNSITNSSIIGKIPNFPQEEEKLIFANIFEQLLLFDKLVLNTDYENYTLSFLISKLGLATVERLIASNYINFSIKSSVIFTSTGKQKNDGTIDTSSIYSQPPIVGGVLSDNELDPETNIYKALRRFNIDKSNRNRLIKIITPKYIKIDNMKLGVDTTKFIIDSYTNNTLAKVGLPFLKDPFDLDIVERQKLLELGHSILEAGIINKNGFKSYNNYNHLEIVEQSFENIGKAYHISENVSEILRIENTPDLKEIYLQNSFNMSDIFKLRHLKSAKYFRKWINEVGENSNAKEVTEAYIAEIKNAKRFFDSAKGKIIKHTVLFGATAGLGGLIAGSLGLALGAAAKTIVDPAVDYGLGMIEEFTVDRLLEGKNPKIFIDKMKEELKK
;
A
#
# COMPACT_ATOMS: atom_id res chain seq x y z
N MET A 1 13.24 -9.05 -2.53
CA MET A 1 11.92 -8.51 -2.93
C MET A 1 11.95 -6.98 -2.86
N ASN A 2 11.25 -6.27 -3.75
CA ASN A 2 11.11 -4.81 -3.67
C ASN A 2 10.02 -4.49 -2.64
N ASN A 3 10.29 -3.60 -1.68
CA ASN A 3 9.29 -3.16 -0.72
C ASN A 3 8.41 -2.08 -1.35
N ILE A 4 7.23 -2.48 -1.84
CA ILE A 4 6.29 -1.59 -2.52
C ILE A 4 5.08 -1.33 -1.61
N VAL A 5 4.78 -0.06 -1.39
CA VAL A 5 3.59 0.38 -0.66
C VAL A 5 2.59 1.01 -1.62
N TYR A 6 1.32 0.63 -1.50
CA TYR A 6 0.20 1.20 -2.21
C TYR A 6 -0.43 2.29 -1.35
N ASN A 7 -0.72 3.44 -1.97
CA ASN A 7 -1.33 4.59 -1.31
C ASN A 7 -2.42 5.16 -2.21
N ASN A 8 -3.63 5.23 -1.67
CA ASN A 8 -4.80 5.81 -2.32
C ASN A 8 -5.30 7.09 -1.62
N SER A 9 -4.57 7.67 -0.66
CA SER A 9 -5.06 8.78 0.18
C SER A 9 -5.49 10.01 -0.63
N ILE A 10 -4.90 10.22 -1.81
CA ILE A 10 -5.25 11.34 -2.71
C ILE A 10 -6.56 11.07 -3.49
N THR A 11 -6.94 9.80 -3.67
CA THR A 11 -8.10 9.39 -4.50
C THR A 11 -9.15 8.58 -3.74
N ASN A 12 -8.97 8.39 -2.42
CA ASN A 12 -9.90 7.61 -1.61
C ASN A 12 -11.30 8.25 -1.56
N SER A 13 -11.35 9.59 -1.61
CA SER A 13 -12.59 10.38 -1.67
C SER A 13 -13.03 10.77 -3.09
N SER A 14 -12.27 10.39 -4.13
CA SER A 14 -12.67 10.74 -5.50
C SER A 14 -13.76 9.80 -5.99
N ILE A 15 -14.98 10.33 -6.00
CA ILE A 15 -16.04 9.83 -6.89
C ILE A 15 -15.57 10.17 -8.31
N ILE A 16 -15.70 9.22 -9.25
CA ILE A 16 -15.31 9.41 -10.66
C ILE A 16 -15.80 10.78 -11.15
N GLY A 17 -14.87 11.63 -11.59
CA GLY A 17 -15.18 12.96 -12.15
C GLY A 17 -15.38 14.08 -11.13
N LYS A 18 -15.27 13.83 -9.82
CA LYS A 18 -15.26 14.88 -8.79
C LYS A 18 -13.87 15.01 -8.19
N ILE A 19 -13.25 16.17 -8.42
CA ILE A 19 -11.96 16.53 -7.82
C ILE A 19 -12.13 16.61 -6.29
N PRO A 20 -11.36 15.83 -5.51
CA PRO A 20 -11.32 15.99 -4.05
C PRO A 20 -10.94 17.42 -3.67
N ASN A 21 -11.60 17.94 -2.65
CA ASN A 21 -11.22 19.18 -1.99
C ASN A 21 -10.77 18.84 -0.57
N PHE A 22 -9.47 18.96 -0.32
CA PHE A 22 -8.89 18.62 0.97
C PHE A 22 -8.73 19.90 1.80
N PRO A 23 -9.21 19.92 3.06
CA PRO A 23 -8.81 20.93 4.02
C PRO A 23 -7.28 20.94 4.18
N GLN A 24 -6.70 22.10 4.47
CA GLN A 24 -5.25 22.28 4.55
C GLN A 24 -4.56 21.28 5.50
N GLU A 25 -5.20 20.94 6.63
CA GLU A 25 -4.66 19.97 7.58
C GLU A 25 -4.65 18.53 7.02
N GLU A 26 -5.67 18.16 6.23
CA GLU A 26 -5.71 16.86 5.56
C GLU A 26 -4.64 16.78 4.47
N GLU A 27 -4.43 17.86 3.71
CA GLU A 27 -3.34 17.94 2.74
C GLU A 27 -1.97 17.74 3.40
N LYS A 28 -1.71 18.41 4.52
CA LYS A 28 -0.46 18.26 5.28
C LYS A 28 -0.25 16.81 5.73
N LEU A 29 -1.31 16.17 6.22
CA LEU A 29 -1.25 14.78 6.65
C LEU A 29 -0.98 13.81 5.48
N ILE A 30 -1.61 14.04 4.32
CA ILE A 30 -1.34 13.28 3.10
C ILE A 30 0.16 13.37 2.74
N PHE A 31 0.74 14.57 2.76
CA PHE A 31 2.16 14.72 2.44
C PHE A 31 3.09 14.17 3.51
N ALA A 32 2.75 14.27 4.79
CA ALA A 32 3.50 13.63 5.87
C ALA A 32 3.54 12.10 5.71
N ASN A 33 2.40 11.50 5.37
CA ASN A 33 2.31 10.06 5.08
C ASN A 33 3.15 9.68 3.84
N ILE A 34 3.07 10.46 2.76
CA ILE A 34 3.89 10.22 1.55
C ILE A 34 5.38 10.34 1.88
N PHE A 35 5.78 11.34 2.66
CA PHE A 35 7.17 11.55 3.07
C PHE A 35 7.70 10.35 3.88
N GLU A 36 6.96 9.91 4.89
CA GLU A 36 7.31 8.73 5.68
C GLU A 36 7.41 7.48 4.78
N GLN A 37 6.41 7.24 3.93
CA GLN A 37 6.40 6.09 3.03
C GLN A 37 7.62 6.08 2.09
N LEU A 38 8.01 7.26 1.59
CA LEU A 38 9.24 7.41 0.82
C LEU A 38 10.50 7.22 1.68
N LEU A 39 10.49 7.33 3.00
CA LEU A 39 11.67 6.97 3.79
C LEU A 39 11.75 5.47 4.10
N LEU A 40 10.59 4.80 4.20
CA LEU A 40 10.47 3.42 4.68
C LEU A 40 10.38 2.36 3.58
N PHE A 41 9.91 2.71 2.39
CA PHE A 41 9.68 1.76 1.30
C PHE A 41 10.55 2.06 0.07
N ASP A 42 10.81 1.04 -0.74
CA ASP A 42 11.62 1.20 -1.96
C ASP A 42 10.84 1.97 -3.02
N LYS A 43 9.53 1.72 -3.13
CA LYS A 43 8.65 2.40 -4.09
C LYS A 43 7.28 2.66 -3.47
N LEU A 44 6.71 3.79 -3.84
CA LEU A 44 5.36 4.19 -3.55
C LEU A 44 4.52 4.09 -4.82
N VAL A 45 3.45 3.30 -4.80
CA VAL A 45 2.45 3.26 -5.87
C VAL A 45 1.28 4.13 -5.44
N LEU A 46 1.10 5.25 -6.15
CA LEU A 46 -0.04 6.14 -5.91
C LEU A 46 -1.19 5.78 -6.85
N ASN A 47 -2.36 5.55 -6.27
CA ASN A 47 -3.58 5.36 -7.03
C ASN A 47 -4.00 6.67 -7.71
N THR A 48 -4.59 6.57 -8.91
CA THR A 48 -5.05 7.71 -9.71
C THR A 48 -6.31 7.36 -10.52
N ASP A 49 -7.01 8.38 -11.00
CA ASP A 49 -8.21 8.26 -11.84
C ASP A 49 -7.90 8.51 -13.32
N TYR A 50 -8.94 8.51 -14.16
CA TYR A 50 -8.85 8.77 -15.61
C TYR A 50 -8.47 10.23 -15.95
N GLU A 51 -8.46 11.14 -14.97
CA GLU A 51 -7.96 12.51 -15.15
C GLU A 51 -6.52 12.67 -14.64
N ASN A 52 -5.98 11.62 -14.03
CA ASN A 52 -4.75 11.59 -13.30
C ASN A 52 -4.66 12.70 -12.23
N TYR A 53 -5.72 12.84 -11.43
CA TYR A 53 -5.80 13.87 -10.40
C TYR A 53 -4.59 13.83 -9.45
N THR A 54 -4.10 12.63 -9.09
CA THR A 54 -2.93 12.45 -8.24
C THR A 54 -1.70 13.19 -8.77
N LEU A 55 -1.40 13.08 -10.07
CA LEU A 55 -0.27 13.80 -10.65
C LEU A 55 -0.47 15.31 -10.57
N SER A 56 -1.68 15.80 -10.88
CA SER A 56 -2.00 17.22 -10.75
C SER A 56 -1.87 17.72 -9.31
N PHE A 57 -2.34 16.95 -8.33
CA PHE A 57 -2.24 17.27 -6.91
C PHE A 57 -0.79 17.36 -6.44
N LEU A 58 0.05 16.40 -6.84
CA LEU A 58 1.47 16.44 -6.51
C LEU A 58 2.17 17.66 -7.14
N ILE A 59 1.93 17.95 -8.43
CA ILE A 59 2.58 19.07 -9.13
C ILE A 59 2.17 20.41 -8.51
N SER A 60 0.88 20.57 -8.18
CA SER A 60 0.38 21.83 -7.63
C SER A 60 0.95 22.16 -6.24
N LYS A 61 1.28 21.13 -5.44
CA LYS A 61 1.76 21.31 -4.06
C LYS A 61 3.28 21.21 -3.90
N LEU A 62 3.92 20.35 -4.68
CA LEU A 62 5.37 20.07 -4.57
C LEU A 62 6.21 20.77 -5.65
N GLY A 63 5.56 21.27 -6.70
CA GLY A 63 6.19 21.83 -7.88
C GLY A 63 6.64 20.74 -8.87
N LEU A 64 6.66 21.12 -10.16
CA LEU A 64 6.95 20.20 -11.27
C LEU A 64 8.31 19.51 -11.14
N ALA A 65 9.36 20.25 -10.78
CA ALA A 65 10.72 19.72 -10.70
C ALA A 65 10.87 18.62 -9.63
N THR A 66 10.25 18.81 -8.46
CA THR A 66 10.25 17.81 -7.38
C THR A 66 9.54 16.54 -7.82
N VAL A 67 8.35 16.69 -8.40
CA VAL A 67 7.53 15.56 -8.87
C VAL A 67 8.23 14.79 -9.99
N GLU A 68 8.78 15.49 -10.98
CA GLU A 68 9.56 14.86 -12.05
C GLU A 68 10.72 14.04 -11.47
N ARG A 69 11.47 14.60 -10.52
CA ARG A 69 12.61 13.90 -9.91
C ARG A 69 12.18 12.69 -9.09
N LEU A 70 11.05 12.75 -8.36
CA LEU A 70 10.49 11.60 -7.64
C LEU A 70 10.15 10.45 -8.60
N ILE A 71 9.51 10.76 -9.73
CA ILE A 71 9.09 9.79 -10.74
C ILE A 71 10.30 9.23 -11.50
N ALA A 72 11.22 10.10 -11.95
CA ALA A 72 12.43 9.71 -12.66
C ALA A 72 13.34 8.81 -11.81
N SER A 73 13.42 9.08 -10.50
CA SER A 73 14.15 8.25 -9.53
C SER A 73 13.45 6.92 -9.20
N ASN A 74 12.29 6.65 -9.81
CA ASN A 74 11.48 5.45 -9.59
C ASN A 74 10.99 5.31 -8.13
N TYR A 75 10.86 6.43 -7.41
CA TYR A 75 10.33 6.43 -6.05
C TYR A 75 8.81 6.42 -6.05
N ILE A 76 8.19 7.04 -7.05
CA ILE A 76 6.75 7.08 -7.25
C ILE A 76 6.39 6.41 -8.58
N ASN A 77 5.47 5.46 -8.49
CA ASN A 77 4.76 4.84 -9.59
C ASN A 77 3.26 5.15 -9.47
N PHE A 78 2.52 4.97 -10.56
CA PHE A 78 1.07 5.22 -10.60
C PHE A 78 0.29 3.96 -10.88
N SER A 79 -0.91 3.87 -10.33
CA SER A 79 -1.90 2.85 -10.64
C SER A 79 -3.20 3.52 -11.05
N ILE A 80 -3.77 3.17 -12.20
CA ILE A 80 -5.11 3.65 -12.57
C ILE A 80 -6.15 2.77 -11.89
N LYS A 81 -7.10 3.40 -11.18
CA LYS A 81 -8.27 2.72 -10.63
C LYS A 81 -9.20 2.31 -11.77
N SER A 82 -8.99 1.09 -12.28
CA SER A 82 -9.74 0.57 -13.44
C SER A 82 -11.12 0.04 -13.08
N SER A 83 -11.28 -0.48 -11.86
CA SER A 83 -12.53 -1.03 -11.34
C SER A 83 -13.20 -0.02 -10.42
N VAL A 84 -14.52 0.11 -10.58
CA VAL A 84 -15.33 1.07 -9.84
C VAL A 84 -16.58 0.38 -9.32
N ILE A 85 -17.03 0.80 -8.14
CA ILE A 85 -18.29 0.36 -7.54
C ILE A 85 -19.08 1.63 -7.25
N PHE A 86 -20.36 1.65 -7.57
CA PHE A 86 -21.22 2.80 -7.35
C PHE A 86 -22.61 2.37 -6.86
N THR A 87 -23.28 3.28 -6.16
CA THR A 87 -24.70 3.18 -5.80
C THR A 87 -25.46 4.36 -6.38
N SER A 88 -26.75 4.15 -6.67
CA SER A 88 -27.69 5.24 -6.93
C SER A 88 -28.06 5.94 -5.61
N THR A 89 -28.15 7.27 -5.62
CA THR A 89 -28.66 8.07 -4.49
C THR A 89 -30.10 8.54 -4.70
N GLY A 90 -30.66 8.31 -5.88
CA GLY A 90 -31.99 8.77 -6.29
C GLY A 90 -31.94 9.80 -7.41
N LYS A 91 -33.09 10.41 -7.71
CA LYS A 91 -33.20 11.45 -8.75
C LYS A 91 -33.24 12.82 -8.10
N GLN A 92 -32.40 13.74 -8.55
CA GLN A 92 -32.49 15.14 -8.14
C GLN A 92 -33.77 15.75 -8.74
N LYS A 93 -34.60 16.34 -7.88
CA LYS A 93 -35.81 17.08 -8.25
C LYS A 93 -35.44 18.52 -8.62
N ASN A 94 -36.37 19.21 -9.30
CA ASN A 94 -36.20 20.61 -9.72
C ASN A 94 -36.00 21.58 -8.54
N ASP A 95 -36.46 21.21 -7.34
CA ASP A 95 -36.29 21.99 -6.10
C ASP A 95 -34.94 21.73 -5.41
N GLY A 96 -34.07 20.91 -6.00
CA GLY A 96 -32.78 20.53 -5.46
C GLY A 96 -32.82 19.38 -4.45
N THR A 97 -33.99 18.90 -4.05
CA THR A 97 -34.13 17.73 -3.17
C THR A 97 -33.89 16.43 -3.92
N ILE A 98 -33.63 15.33 -3.21
CA ILE A 98 -33.37 14.01 -3.80
C ILE A 98 -34.57 13.09 -3.59
N ASP A 99 -35.10 12.55 -4.68
CA ASP A 99 -36.11 11.50 -4.66
C ASP A 99 -35.49 10.12 -4.43
N THR A 100 -35.48 9.68 -3.18
CA THR A 100 -34.98 8.34 -2.82
C THR A 100 -35.98 7.23 -3.11
N SER A 101 -37.24 7.51 -3.50
CA SER A 101 -38.15 6.42 -3.91
C SER A 101 -37.66 5.70 -5.17
N SER A 102 -36.86 6.40 -5.99
CA SER A 102 -36.31 5.89 -7.23
C SER A 102 -35.17 4.88 -7.08
N ILE A 103 -34.64 4.66 -5.87
CA ILE A 103 -33.57 3.67 -5.65
C ILE A 103 -34.10 2.25 -5.41
N TYR A 104 -35.34 2.10 -4.93
CA TYR A 104 -35.94 0.78 -4.68
C TYR A 104 -36.12 -0.01 -5.97
N SER A 105 -36.05 -1.34 -5.87
CA SER A 105 -36.09 -2.28 -7.02
C SER A 105 -34.91 -2.15 -7.99
N GLN A 106 -33.88 -1.37 -7.66
CA GLN A 106 -32.60 -1.31 -8.37
C GLN A 106 -31.51 -2.02 -7.58
N PRO A 107 -30.49 -2.60 -8.24
CA PRO A 107 -29.34 -3.18 -7.55
C PRO A 107 -28.76 -2.20 -6.52
N PRO A 108 -28.44 -2.64 -5.29
CA PRO A 108 -27.96 -1.75 -4.23
C PRO A 108 -26.60 -1.15 -4.54
N ILE A 109 -25.74 -1.91 -5.22
CA ILE A 109 -24.44 -1.48 -5.74
C ILE A 109 -24.22 -2.12 -7.11
N VAL A 110 -23.46 -1.45 -7.97
CA VAL A 110 -23.08 -1.93 -9.30
C VAL A 110 -21.58 -1.79 -9.48
N GLY A 111 -20.96 -2.87 -9.92
CA GLY A 111 -19.55 -2.92 -10.29
C GLY A 111 -19.39 -2.56 -11.77
N GLY A 112 -18.40 -1.74 -12.07
CA GLY A 112 -18.09 -1.28 -13.41
C GLY A 112 -16.59 -1.21 -13.65
N VAL A 113 -16.27 -0.93 -14.91
CA VAL A 113 -14.89 -0.85 -15.40
C VAL A 113 -14.76 0.38 -16.27
N LEU A 114 -13.67 1.10 -16.11
CA LEU A 114 -13.30 2.14 -17.06
C LEU A 114 -13.02 1.54 -18.45
N SER A 115 -13.36 2.28 -19.49
CA SER A 115 -13.07 1.92 -20.87
C SER A 115 -11.56 1.97 -21.17
N ASP A 116 -11.11 1.29 -22.23
CA ASP A 116 -9.69 1.29 -22.63
C ASP A 116 -9.14 2.70 -22.83
N ASN A 117 -9.95 3.62 -23.37
CA ASN A 117 -9.57 5.03 -23.57
C ASN A 117 -9.36 5.79 -22.26
N GLU A 118 -10.07 5.40 -21.19
CA GLU A 118 -9.92 5.99 -19.85
C GLU A 118 -8.76 5.36 -19.08
N LEU A 119 -8.28 4.19 -19.53
CA LEU A 119 -7.14 3.49 -18.96
C LEU A 119 -5.82 3.80 -19.67
N ASP A 120 -5.82 4.61 -20.72
CA ASP A 120 -4.61 5.03 -21.41
C ASP A 120 -3.77 6.00 -20.55
N PRO A 121 -2.58 5.58 -20.07
CA PRO A 121 -1.75 6.45 -19.25
C PRO A 121 -1.31 7.71 -19.97
N GLU A 122 -1.02 7.66 -21.28
CA GLU A 122 -0.55 8.83 -22.03
C GLU A 122 -1.62 9.93 -22.05
N THR A 123 -2.85 9.56 -22.37
CA THR A 123 -4.02 10.44 -22.33
C THR A 123 -4.23 11.01 -20.93
N ASN A 124 -4.13 10.19 -19.89
CA ASN A 124 -4.38 10.62 -18.51
C ASN A 124 -3.28 11.57 -18.01
N ILE A 125 -2.01 11.31 -18.31
CA ILE A 125 -0.90 12.23 -18.03
C ILE A 125 -1.09 13.55 -18.78
N TYR A 126 -1.49 13.50 -20.05
CA TYR A 126 -1.76 14.71 -20.83
C TYR A 126 -2.85 15.58 -20.18
N LYS A 127 -3.96 14.96 -19.75
CA LYS A 127 -5.07 15.65 -19.03
C LYS A 127 -4.62 16.30 -17.72
N ALA A 128 -3.68 15.69 -16.99
CA ALA A 128 -3.12 16.28 -15.78
C ALA A 128 -2.15 17.43 -16.11
N LEU A 129 -1.24 17.25 -17.06
CA LEU A 129 -0.20 18.24 -17.39
C LEU A 129 -0.74 19.48 -18.08
N ARG A 130 -1.82 19.38 -18.87
CA ARG A 130 -2.44 20.53 -19.56
C ARG A 130 -2.97 21.59 -18.59
N ARG A 131 -3.18 21.25 -17.32
CA ARG A 131 -3.64 22.17 -16.26
C ARG A 131 -2.54 23.16 -15.85
N PHE A 132 -1.30 22.89 -16.24
CA PHE A 132 -0.14 23.71 -15.92
C PHE A 132 0.37 24.39 -17.18
N ASN A 133 1.00 25.56 -17.02
CA ASN A 133 1.61 26.31 -18.11
C ASN A 133 2.94 25.68 -18.56
N ILE A 134 2.87 24.45 -19.11
CA ILE A 134 4.01 23.66 -19.60
C ILE A 134 3.95 23.66 -21.13
N ASP A 135 5.06 24.03 -21.78
CA ASP A 135 5.14 24.01 -23.23
C ASP A 135 5.00 22.59 -23.81
N LYS A 136 4.64 22.51 -25.09
CA LYS A 136 4.36 21.24 -25.77
C LYS A 136 5.56 20.27 -25.74
N SER A 137 6.79 20.79 -25.87
CA SER A 137 7.99 19.96 -25.92
C SER A 137 8.24 19.31 -24.55
N ASN A 138 8.25 20.12 -23.50
CA ASN A 138 8.43 19.62 -22.13
C ASN A 138 7.29 18.70 -21.69
N ARG A 139 6.04 19.00 -22.06
CA ARG A 139 4.91 18.12 -21.77
C ARG A 139 5.08 16.75 -22.44
N ASN A 140 5.48 16.69 -23.70
CA ASN A 140 5.73 15.43 -24.40
C ASN A 140 6.90 14.64 -23.80
N ARG A 141 7.96 15.34 -23.36
CA ARG A 141 9.07 14.72 -22.62
C ARG A 141 8.60 14.10 -21.31
N LEU A 142 7.78 14.82 -20.54
CA LEU A 142 7.23 14.32 -19.28
C LEU A 142 6.30 13.11 -19.50
N ILE A 143 5.43 13.14 -20.51
CA ILE A 143 4.59 11.99 -20.86
C ILE A 143 5.45 10.74 -21.08
N LYS A 144 6.55 10.85 -21.85
CA LYS A 144 7.47 9.72 -22.10
C LYS A 144 8.17 9.21 -20.83
N ILE A 145 8.45 10.09 -19.87
CA ILE A 145 9.09 9.72 -18.60
C ILE A 145 8.10 9.06 -17.64
N ILE A 146 6.87 9.57 -17.58
CA ILE A 146 5.87 9.17 -16.58
C ILE A 146 5.11 7.91 -17.04
N THR A 147 4.81 7.75 -18.33
CA THR A 147 4.04 6.61 -18.87
C THR A 147 4.58 5.24 -18.44
N PRO A 148 5.91 4.97 -18.52
CA PRO A 148 6.46 3.69 -18.08
C PRO A 148 6.38 3.43 -16.57
N LYS A 149 5.98 4.43 -15.78
CA LYS A 149 5.83 4.33 -14.31
C LYS A 149 4.42 3.94 -13.87
N TYR A 150 3.53 3.73 -14.83
CA TYR A 150 2.23 3.12 -14.58
C TYR A 150 2.37 1.61 -14.42
N ILE A 151 1.90 1.11 -13.28
CA ILE A 151 1.78 -0.32 -13.07
C ILE A 151 0.47 -0.81 -13.70
N LYS A 152 0.55 -1.92 -14.44
CA LYS A 152 -0.64 -2.59 -14.94
C LYS A 152 -1.22 -3.41 -13.79
N ILE A 153 -2.25 -2.89 -13.14
CA ILE A 153 -3.04 -3.67 -12.18
C ILE A 153 -4.06 -4.47 -12.98
N ASP A 154 -3.90 -5.78 -12.93
CA ASP A 154 -4.49 -6.77 -13.81
C ASP A 154 -6.03 -6.79 -13.84
N ASN A 155 -6.56 -6.67 -15.06
CA ASN A 155 -7.90 -6.96 -15.60
C ASN A 155 -9.13 -6.50 -14.81
N MET A 156 -9.66 -5.35 -15.25
CA MET A 156 -11.07 -4.96 -15.45
C MET A 156 -12.21 -5.65 -14.66
N LYS A 157 -12.24 -6.98 -14.50
CA LYS A 157 -13.36 -7.74 -13.93
C LYS A 157 -13.53 -7.64 -12.41
N LEU A 158 -12.51 -7.18 -11.69
CA LEU A 158 -12.52 -7.13 -10.21
C LEU A 158 -13.70 -6.32 -9.65
N GLY A 159 -14.11 -5.23 -10.30
CA GLY A 159 -15.25 -4.43 -9.84
C GLY A 159 -16.57 -5.22 -9.86
N VAL A 160 -16.85 -5.92 -10.97
CA VAL A 160 -18.07 -6.73 -11.14
C VAL A 160 -18.07 -7.93 -10.17
N ASP A 161 -16.93 -8.63 -10.09
CA ASP A 161 -16.79 -9.81 -9.23
C ASP A 161 -16.92 -9.43 -7.74
N THR A 162 -16.36 -8.29 -7.34
CA THR A 162 -16.46 -7.78 -5.96
C THR A 162 -17.91 -7.43 -5.61
N THR A 163 -18.63 -6.74 -6.50
CA THR A 163 -20.04 -6.41 -6.27
C THR A 163 -20.89 -7.66 -6.12
N LYS A 164 -20.69 -8.67 -6.98
CA LYS A 164 -21.40 -9.94 -6.87
C LYS A 164 -21.10 -10.63 -5.53
N PHE A 165 -19.82 -10.76 -5.17
CA PHE A 165 -19.39 -11.36 -3.90
C PHE A 165 -20.06 -10.71 -2.69
N ILE A 166 -20.22 -9.39 -2.69
CA ILE A 166 -20.82 -8.64 -1.57
C ILE A 166 -22.31 -8.84 -1.48
N ILE A 167 -23.02 -8.81 -2.62
CA ILE A 167 -24.47 -9.07 -2.66
C ILE A 167 -24.74 -10.52 -2.21
N ASP A 168 -23.93 -11.48 -2.69
CA ASP A 168 -24.00 -12.88 -2.26
C ASP A 168 -23.69 -13.02 -0.76
N SER A 169 -22.71 -12.27 -0.24
CA SER A 169 -22.37 -12.29 1.20
C SER A 169 -23.46 -11.66 2.07
N TYR A 170 -24.12 -10.60 1.60
CA TYR A 170 -25.25 -9.99 2.28
C TYR A 170 -26.44 -10.95 2.33
N THR A 171 -26.84 -11.54 1.20
CA THR A 171 -27.96 -12.49 1.10
C THR A 171 -27.74 -13.76 1.93
N ASN A 172 -26.50 -14.22 2.06
CA ASN A 172 -26.15 -15.34 2.93
C ASN A 172 -25.95 -14.94 4.41
N ASN A 173 -26.27 -13.70 4.79
CA ASN A 173 -26.15 -13.16 6.15
C ASN A 173 -24.71 -13.18 6.72
N THR A 174 -23.70 -13.31 5.86
CA THR A 174 -22.27 -13.31 6.25
C THR A 174 -21.82 -11.94 6.76
N LEU A 175 -22.48 -10.87 6.31
CA LEU A 175 -22.14 -9.49 6.68
C LEU A 175 -22.78 -9.01 7.99
N ALA A 176 -23.46 -9.88 8.75
CA ALA A 176 -24.09 -9.51 10.02
C ALA A 176 -23.11 -8.91 11.03
N LYS A 177 -21.89 -9.45 11.11
CA LYS A 177 -20.84 -8.99 12.04
C LYS A 177 -20.32 -7.58 11.73
N VAL A 178 -20.45 -7.14 10.48
CA VAL A 178 -20.04 -5.79 10.05
C VAL A 178 -21.23 -4.82 10.02
N GLY A 179 -22.33 -5.15 10.69
CA GLY A 179 -23.50 -4.28 10.82
C GLY A 179 -24.42 -4.26 9.59
N LEU A 180 -24.35 -5.30 8.74
CA LEU A 180 -25.22 -5.51 7.57
C LEU A 180 -25.87 -6.91 7.60
N PRO A 181 -26.72 -7.20 8.60
CA PRO A 181 -27.47 -8.47 8.63
C PRO A 181 -28.52 -8.52 7.52
N PHE A 182 -28.81 -9.72 7.03
CA PHE A 182 -29.88 -9.94 6.06
C PHE A 182 -31.26 -9.79 6.72
N LEU A 183 -31.79 -8.57 6.70
CA LEU A 183 -33.13 -8.25 7.25
C LEU A 183 -34.19 -8.04 6.17
N LYS A 184 -33.75 -7.70 4.95
CA LYS A 184 -34.61 -7.45 3.79
C LYS A 184 -33.85 -7.72 2.49
N ASP A 185 -34.61 -7.85 1.41
CA ASP A 185 -34.07 -8.10 0.08
C ASP A 185 -33.05 -7.01 -0.33
N PRO A 186 -31.95 -7.34 -1.04
CA PRO A 186 -30.92 -6.36 -1.41
C PRO A 186 -31.47 -5.17 -2.21
N PHE A 187 -32.54 -5.38 -2.98
CA PHE A 187 -33.17 -4.35 -3.80
C PHE A 187 -34.02 -3.36 -2.97
N ASP A 188 -34.32 -3.71 -1.71
CA ASP A 188 -35.10 -2.91 -0.75
C ASP A 188 -34.22 -2.16 0.27
N LEU A 189 -32.90 -2.23 0.10
CA LEU A 189 -31.95 -1.49 0.94
C LEU A 189 -32.12 0.02 0.79
N ASP A 190 -32.12 0.72 1.92
CA ASP A 190 -32.19 2.17 1.96
C ASP A 190 -30.83 2.81 1.64
N ILE A 191 -30.79 4.14 1.61
CA ILE A 191 -29.58 4.89 1.25
C ILE A 191 -28.41 4.66 2.22
N VAL A 192 -28.70 4.49 3.51
CA VAL A 192 -27.69 4.31 4.56
C VAL A 192 -27.08 2.92 4.44
N GLU A 193 -27.90 1.91 4.21
CA GLU A 193 -27.44 0.52 4.01
C GLU A 193 -26.67 0.36 2.70
N ARG A 194 -27.15 0.97 1.61
CA ARG A 194 -26.43 0.99 0.32
C ARG A 194 -25.07 1.67 0.44
N GLN A 195 -24.97 2.75 1.20
CA GLN A 195 -23.71 3.44 1.45
C GLN A 195 -22.73 2.55 2.22
N LYS A 196 -23.20 1.83 3.26
CA LYS A 196 -22.35 0.85 3.98
C LYS A 196 -21.87 -0.28 3.07
N LEU A 197 -22.73 -0.80 2.19
CA LEU A 197 -22.33 -1.82 1.20
C LEU A 197 -21.31 -1.26 0.21
N LEU A 198 -21.47 -0.02 -0.23
CA LEU A 198 -20.53 0.65 -1.12
C LEU A 198 -19.14 0.81 -0.46
N GLU A 199 -19.10 1.25 0.79
CA GLU A 199 -17.85 1.41 1.57
C GLU A 199 -17.14 0.07 1.77
N LEU A 200 -17.90 -0.98 2.13
CA LEU A 200 -17.37 -2.34 2.21
C LEU A 200 -16.84 -2.80 0.84
N GLY A 201 -17.55 -2.50 -0.24
CA GLY A 201 -17.13 -2.87 -1.59
C GLY A 201 -15.87 -2.20 -2.06
N HIS A 202 -15.72 -0.91 -1.80
CA HIS A 202 -14.46 -0.23 -2.06
C HIS A 202 -13.31 -0.84 -1.27
N SER A 203 -13.56 -1.19 0.00
CA SER A 203 -12.53 -1.77 0.87
C SER A 203 -12.08 -3.16 0.40
N ILE A 204 -13.03 -4.05 0.03
CA ILE A 204 -12.72 -5.38 -0.50
C ILE A 204 -12.02 -5.29 -1.85
N LEU A 205 -12.48 -4.41 -2.73
CA LEU A 205 -11.86 -4.20 -4.04
C LEU A 205 -10.40 -3.76 -3.90
N GLU A 206 -10.15 -2.78 -3.03
CA GLU A 206 -8.81 -2.27 -2.77
C GLU A 206 -7.91 -3.32 -2.11
N ALA A 207 -8.43 -4.03 -1.11
CA ALA A 207 -7.76 -5.16 -0.47
C ALA A 207 -7.35 -6.24 -1.48
N GLY A 208 -8.26 -6.60 -2.40
CA GLY A 208 -7.99 -7.52 -3.49
C GLY A 208 -6.88 -7.04 -4.44
N ILE A 209 -6.89 -5.75 -4.78
CA ILE A 209 -5.83 -5.13 -5.60
C ILE A 209 -4.48 -5.21 -4.89
N ILE A 210 -4.42 -4.82 -3.62
CA ILE A 210 -3.20 -4.83 -2.81
C ILE A 210 -2.64 -6.25 -2.73
N ASN A 211 -3.48 -7.22 -2.38
CA ASN A 211 -3.07 -8.60 -2.21
C ASN A 211 -2.59 -9.24 -3.52
N LYS A 212 -3.36 -9.09 -4.60
CA LYS A 212 -3.04 -9.66 -5.92
C LYS A 212 -1.68 -9.20 -6.44
N ASN A 213 -1.26 -7.99 -6.09
CA ASN A 213 0.02 -7.42 -6.52
C ASN A 213 1.13 -7.51 -5.46
N GLY A 214 0.86 -8.12 -4.30
CA GLY A 214 1.83 -8.20 -3.20
C GLY A 214 2.25 -6.85 -2.64
N PHE A 215 1.37 -5.84 -2.72
CA PHE A 215 1.64 -4.51 -2.16
C PHE A 215 1.38 -4.49 -0.66
N LYS A 216 2.03 -3.55 0.03
CA LYS A 216 1.74 -3.22 1.43
C LYS A 216 0.82 -2.00 1.48
N SER A 217 -0.01 -1.86 2.51
CA SER A 217 -0.89 -0.69 2.67
C SER A 217 -0.89 -0.17 4.10
N TYR A 218 -1.02 1.16 4.22
CA TYR A 218 -1.20 1.88 5.49
C TYR A 218 -2.66 1.93 5.94
N ASN A 219 -3.59 1.63 5.03
CA ASN A 219 -5.00 1.69 5.35
C ASN A 219 -5.34 0.59 6.35
N ASN A 220 -6.15 0.97 7.32
CA ASN A 220 -6.71 0.06 8.30
C ASN A 220 -7.98 -0.55 7.70
N TYR A 221 -7.99 -1.87 7.52
CA TYR A 221 -9.15 -2.62 7.00
C TYR A 221 -9.76 -3.51 8.08
N ASN A 222 -9.75 -3.09 9.35
CA ASN A 222 -10.27 -3.83 10.51
C ASN A 222 -11.72 -4.34 10.35
N HIS A 223 -12.51 -3.78 9.43
CA HIS A 223 -13.85 -4.29 9.08
C HIS A 223 -13.84 -5.49 8.13
N LEU A 224 -12.67 -5.92 7.66
CA LEU A 224 -12.49 -7.10 6.82
C LEU A 224 -12.14 -8.35 7.63
N GLU A 225 -12.52 -8.47 8.91
CA GLU A 225 -12.34 -9.72 9.71
C GLU A 225 -12.78 -11.00 8.96
N ILE A 226 -13.77 -10.88 8.07
CA ILE A 226 -14.28 -11.95 7.20
C ILE A 226 -13.23 -12.42 6.15
N VAL A 227 -12.23 -11.58 5.85
CA VAL A 227 -11.22 -11.75 4.80
C VAL A 227 -9.77 -11.66 5.33
N GLU A 228 -9.57 -11.36 6.62
CA GLU A 228 -8.25 -11.19 7.26
C GLU A 228 -7.31 -12.37 7.02
N GLN A 229 -7.82 -13.60 7.07
CA GLN A 229 -7.02 -14.81 6.84
C GLN A 229 -6.50 -14.94 5.39
N SER A 230 -7.09 -14.22 4.43
CA SER A 230 -6.72 -14.30 3.00
C SER A 230 -5.85 -13.13 2.53
N PHE A 231 -5.57 -12.15 3.39
CA PHE A 231 -4.92 -10.89 3.02
C PHE A 231 -3.73 -10.53 3.92
N GLU A 232 -2.75 -11.41 3.99
CA GLU A 232 -1.56 -11.25 4.84
C GLU A 232 -0.79 -9.93 4.63
N ASN A 233 -0.85 -9.31 3.45
CA ASN A 233 -0.10 -8.08 3.16
C ASN A 233 -0.79 -6.78 3.59
N ILE A 234 -2.03 -6.87 4.03
CA ILE A 234 -2.82 -5.72 4.45
C ILE A 234 -2.45 -5.34 5.89
N GLY A 235 -2.25 -4.05 6.17
CA GLY A 235 -1.84 -3.57 7.49
C GLY A 235 -0.34 -3.72 7.80
N LYS A 236 0.43 -4.50 7.02
CA LYS A 236 1.89 -4.63 7.21
C LYS A 236 2.64 -3.28 7.16
N ALA A 237 2.22 -2.35 6.30
CA ALA A 237 2.88 -1.04 6.23
C ALA A 237 2.58 -0.19 7.47
N TYR A 238 1.38 -0.34 8.03
CA TYR A 238 0.99 0.30 9.28
C TYR A 238 1.86 -0.20 10.44
N HIS A 239 2.03 -1.52 10.59
CA HIS A 239 2.94 -2.09 11.58
C HIS A 239 4.39 -1.62 11.41
N ILE A 240 4.89 -1.51 10.18
CA ILE A 240 6.22 -0.95 9.92
C ILE A 240 6.32 0.50 10.42
N SER A 241 5.31 1.35 10.16
CA SER A 241 5.27 2.72 10.66
C SER A 241 5.27 2.77 12.19
N GLU A 242 4.40 2.02 12.86
CA GLU A 242 4.36 1.93 14.33
C GLU A 242 5.70 1.48 14.92
N ASN A 243 6.29 0.45 14.35
CA ASN A 243 7.57 -0.11 14.77
C ASN A 243 8.71 0.91 14.60
N VAL A 244 8.71 1.70 13.53
CA VAL A 244 9.69 2.79 13.34
C VAL A 244 9.49 3.91 14.35
N SER A 245 8.25 4.33 14.58
CA SER A 245 7.93 5.37 15.55
C SER A 245 8.41 4.98 16.95
N GLU A 246 8.24 3.72 17.35
CA GLU A 246 8.76 3.22 18.62
C GLU A 246 10.29 3.25 18.69
N ILE A 247 10.99 2.84 17.63
CA ILE A 247 12.45 2.94 17.56
C ILE A 247 12.90 4.41 17.70
N LEU A 248 12.26 5.33 16.99
CA LEU A 248 12.59 6.76 17.05
C LEU A 248 12.33 7.35 18.43
N ARG A 249 11.24 6.93 19.09
CA ARG A 249 10.91 7.31 20.47
C ARG A 249 12.01 6.89 21.45
N ILE A 250 12.48 5.64 21.39
CA ILE A 250 13.58 5.14 22.23
C ILE A 250 14.88 5.89 21.95
N GLU A 251 15.08 6.30 20.70
CA GLU A 251 16.19 7.13 20.26
C GLU A 251 15.99 8.63 20.58
N ASN A 252 14.95 9.03 21.31
CA ASN A 252 14.60 10.41 21.65
C ASN A 252 14.53 11.32 20.40
N THR A 253 13.84 10.84 19.36
CA THR A 253 13.64 11.55 18.09
C THR A 253 12.15 11.61 17.79
N PRO A 254 11.61 12.73 17.28
CA PRO A 254 10.25 12.77 16.76
C PRO A 254 10.05 11.73 15.65
N ASP A 255 8.82 11.27 15.46
CA ASP A 255 8.52 10.34 14.38
C ASP A 255 8.63 11.00 12.99
N LEU A 256 8.69 10.19 11.93
CA LEU A 256 8.92 10.70 10.58
C LEU A 256 7.81 11.62 10.06
N LYS A 257 6.56 11.42 10.50
CA LYS A 257 5.43 12.28 10.12
C LYS A 257 5.51 13.60 10.88
N GLU A 258 5.79 13.54 12.17
CA GLU A 258 5.94 14.70 13.04
C GLU A 258 7.09 15.60 12.55
N ILE A 259 8.23 15.01 12.16
CA ILE A 259 9.35 15.74 11.55
C ILE A 259 8.90 16.57 10.33
N TYR A 260 8.07 15.98 9.46
CA TYR A 260 7.54 16.68 8.28
C TYR A 260 6.51 17.75 8.68
N LEU A 261 5.59 17.43 9.59
CA LEU A 261 4.54 18.35 10.04
C LEU A 261 5.09 19.57 10.78
N GLN A 262 6.21 19.41 11.50
CA GLN A 262 6.94 20.50 12.17
C GLN A 262 7.80 21.32 11.19
N ASN A 263 7.74 21.03 9.88
CA ASN A 263 8.54 21.64 8.82
C ASN A 263 10.06 21.52 9.03
N SER A 264 10.51 20.52 9.80
CA SER A 264 11.94 20.27 9.98
C SER A 264 12.55 19.66 8.71
N PHE A 265 11.75 18.96 7.91
CA PHE A 265 12.08 18.60 6.52
C PHE A 265 10.97 19.00 5.57
N ASN A 266 11.33 19.24 4.31
CA ASN A 266 10.44 19.38 3.18
C ASN A 266 10.54 18.14 2.27
N MET A 267 9.63 18.05 1.28
CA MET A 267 9.59 16.89 0.39
C MET A 267 10.87 16.70 -0.44
N SER A 268 11.64 17.76 -0.72
CA SER A 268 12.89 17.64 -1.49
C SER A 268 14.05 17.03 -0.68
N ASP A 269 13.98 17.09 0.65
CA ASP A 269 14.98 16.46 1.52
C ASP A 269 15.00 14.93 1.38
N ILE A 270 13.93 14.36 0.84
CA ILE A 270 13.85 12.93 0.51
C ILE A 270 15.01 12.47 -0.38
N PHE A 271 15.48 13.34 -1.28
CA PHE A 271 16.59 13.01 -2.18
C PHE A 271 17.92 12.98 -1.44
N LYS A 272 18.07 13.69 -0.33
CA LYS A 272 19.26 13.60 0.50
C LYS A 272 19.19 12.37 1.40
N LEU A 273 18.07 12.22 2.11
CA LEU A 273 17.86 11.19 3.13
C LEU A 273 17.83 9.78 2.51
N ARG A 274 17.10 9.56 1.41
CA ARG A 274 16.98 8.22 0.79
C ARG A 274 18.29 7.69 0.21
N HIS A 275 19.20 8.57 -0.22
CA HIS A 275 20.48 8.20 -0.83
C HIS A 275 21.59 7.93 0.20
N LEU A 276 21.33 8.14 1.50
CA LEU A 276 22.25 7.69 2.53
C LEU A 276 22.43 6.17 2.42
N LYS A 277 23.69 5.69 2.39
CA LYS A 277 23.98 4.24 2.35
C LYS A 277 23.31 3.48 3.50
N SER A 278 23.15 4.14 4.66
CA SER A 278 22.44 3.60 5.82
C SER A 278 20.92 3.57 5.67
N ALA A 279 20.32 4.48 4.88
CA ALA A 279 18.87 4.48 4.65
C ALA A 279 18.41 3.24 3.87
N LYS A 280 19.18 2.80 2.86
CA LYS A 280 18.89 1.55 2.13
C LYS A 280 18.93 0.34 3.06
N TYR A 281 19.91 0.29 3.97
CA TYR A 281 20.00 -0.78 4.97
C TYR A 281 18.82 -0.75 5.94
N PHE A 282 18.53 0.41 6.52
CA PHE A 282 17.43 0.58 7.46
C PHE A 282 16.09 0.16 6.86
N ARG A 283 15.77 0.61 5.64
CA ARG A 283 14.56 0.19 4.91
C ARG A 283 14.49 -1.32 4.75
N LYS A 284 15.55 -1.95 4.25
CA LYS A 284 15.59 -3.40 4.08
C LYS A 284 15.34 -4.11 5.42
N TRP A 285 16.10 -3.73 6.45
CA TRP A 285 16.05 -4.32 7.78
C TRP A 285 14.66 -4.18 8.44
N ILE A 286 14.08 -2.98 8.43
CA ILE A 286 12.77 -2.77 9.10
C ILE A 286 11.63 -3.47 8.37
N ASN A 287 11.70 -3.58 7.05
CA ASN A 287 10.70 -4.35 6.31
C ASN A 287 10.86 -5.86 6.56
N GLU A 288 12.08 -6.36 6.77
CA GLU A 288 12.29 -7.78 7.09
C GLU A 288 11.85 -8.15 8.52
N VAL A 289 12.10 -7.26 9.50
CA VAL A 289 11.82 -7.54 10.91
C VAL A 289 10.43 -7.06 11.33
N GLY A 290 9.92 -5.97 10.76
CA GLY A 290 8.72 -5.28 11.22
C GLY A 290 7.40 -5.72 10.57
N GLU A 291 7.42 -6.55 9.53
CA GLU A 291 6.20 -6.95 8.82
C GLU A 291 5.25 -7.82 9.66
N ASN A 292 5.80 -8.73 10.46
CA ASN A 292 5.02 -9.72 11.23
C ASN A 292 5.35 -9.67 12.73
N SER A 293 6.02 -8.61 13.18
CA SER A 293 6.48 -8.47 14.56
C SER A 293 5.86 -7.23 15.20
N ASN A 294 5.55 -7.31 16.49
CA ASN A 294 5.08 -6.17 17.26
C ASN A 294 6.23 -5.23 17.69
N ALA A 295 5.88 -4.04 18.19
CA ALA A 295 6.83 -3.00 18.59
C ALA A 295 7.88 -3.48 19.61
N LYS A 296 7.51 -4.38 20.52
CA LYS A 296 8.44 -4.95 21.50
C LYS A 296 9.48 -5.84 20.84
N GLU A 297 9.05 -6.75 19.96
CA GLU A 297 9.94 -7.66 19.23
C GLU A 297 10.89 -6.91 18.31
N VAL A 298 10.40 -5.88 17.61
CA VAL A 298 11.25 -5.02 16.78
C VAL A 298 12.25 -4.24 17.62
N THR A 299 11.86 -3.74 18.80
CA THR A 299 12.75 -3.06 19.73
C THR A 299 13.86 -4.00 20.23
N GLU A 300 13.52 -5.24 20.60
CA GLU A 300 14.51 -6.25 21.00
C GLU A 300 15.50 -6.54 19.85
N ALA A 301 14.99 -6.70 18.63
CA ALA A 301 15.81 -6.90 17.43
C ALA A 301 16.71 -5.70 17.16
N TYR A 302 16.20 -4.47 17.29
CA TYR A 302 16.97 -3.24 17.16
C TYR A 302 18.13 -3.18 18.17
N ILE A 303 17.84 -3.43 19.46
CA ILE A 303 18.84 -3.43 20.53
C ILE A 303 19.89 -4.53 20.33
N ALA A 304 19.50 -5.69 19.82
CA ALA A 304 20.43 -6.78 19.50
C ALA A 304 21.37 -6.40 18.35
N GLU A 305 20.82 -5.78 17.30
CA GLU A 305 21.56 -5.39 16.10
C GLU A 305 22.57 -4.26 16.38
N ILE A 306 22.25 -3.29 17.25
CA ILE A 306 23.20 -2.24 17.65
C ILE A 306 24.35 -2.76 18.52
N LYS A 307 24.15 -3.85 19.27
CA LYS A 307 25.15 -4.40 20.20
C LYS A 307 26.16 -5.33 19.53
N ASN A 308 26.14 -5.47 18.20
CA ASN A 308 27.03 -6.36 17.42
C ASN A 308 27.05 -7.82 17.90
N ALA A 309 26.02 -8.27 18.62
CA ALA A 309 25.90 -9.65 19.05
C ALA A 309 25.46 -10.49 17.83
N LYS A 310 26.42 -11.03 17.06
CA LYS A 310 26.22 -11.91 15.88
C LYS A 310 24.91 -11.62 15.13
N ARG A 311 24.96 -10.74 14.11
CA ARG A 311 23.90 -10.37 13.13
C ARG A 311 22.56 -11.01 13.47
N PHE A 312 21.53 -10.26 13.84
CA PHE A 312 20.25 -10.81 14.33
C PHE A 312 19.77 -12.06 13.56
N PHE A 313 19.87 -12.06 12.23
CA PHE A 313 19.54 -13.16 11.31
C PHE A 313 20.38 -14.46 11.44
N ASP A 314 21.55 -14.40 12.07
CA ASP A 314 22.40 -15.55 12.38
C ASP A 314 22.06 -16.18 13.74
N SER A 315 21.31 -15.48 14.60
CA SER A 315 20.82 -15.99 15.88
C SER A 315 19.66 -16.98 15.70
N ALA A 316 19.39 -17.87 16.66
CA ALA A 316 18.28 -18.82 16.57
C ALA A 316 16.90 -18.12 16.40
N LYS A 317 16.69 -16.97 17.06
CA LYS A 317 15.47 -16.15 16.91
C LYS A 317 15.40 -15.47 15.53
N GLY A 318 16.50 -14.93 15.02
CA GLY A 318 16.51 -14.32 13.69
C GLY A 318 16.50 -15.34 12.55
N LYS A 319 16.99 -16.55 12.76
CA LYS A 319 16.77 -17.69 11.85
C LYS A 319 15.31 -18.10 11.83
N ILE A 320 14.61 -18.09 12.97
CA ILE A 320 13.16 -18.34 13.01
C ILE A 320 12.42 -17.24 12.25
N ILE A 321 12.71 -15.95 12.48
CA ILE A 321 12.07 -14.85 11.74
C ILE A 321 12.40 -14.92 10.24
N LYS A 322 13.67 -15.20 9.87
CA LYS A 322 14.10 -15.43 8.49
C LYS A 322 13.39 -16.63 7.85
N HIS A 323 13.14 -17.70 8.62
CA HIS A 323 12.42 -18.88 8.15
C HIS A 323 10.90 -18.69 8.12
N THR A 324 10.29 -17.90 9.01
CA THR A 324 8.87 -17.53 8.92
C THR A 324 8.61 -16.67 7.67
N VAL A 325 9.57 -15.83 7.28
CA VAL A 325 9.54 -15.07 6.02
C VAL A 325 9.74 -15.97 4.79
N LEU A 326 10.48 -17.08 4.89
CA LEU A 326 10.71 -18.04 3.79
C LEU A 326 9.66 -19.17 3.70
N PHE A 327 9.00 -19.52 4.80
CA PHE A 327 7.96 -20.56 4.88
C PHE A 327 6.53 -20.00 4.90
N GLY A 328 6.36 -18.68 4.80
CA GLY A 328 5.09 -18.02 4.43
C GLY A 328 4.64 -18.30 2.99
N ALA A 329 5.21 -19.32 2.35
CA ALA A 329 4.73 -19.93 1.13
C ALA A 329 4.49 -21.42 1.43
N THR A 330 3.23 -21.82 1.52
CA THR A 330 2.75 -23.21 1.50
C THR A 330 3.13 -24.12 2.69
N ALA A 331 2.45 -23.99 3.84
CA ALA A 331 2.10 -25.14 4.68
C ALA A 331 1.04 -24.73 5.72
N GLY A 332 -0.03 -25.51 5.81
CA GLY A 332 -1.09 -25.32 6.79
C GLY A 332 -0.54 -25.26 8.23
N LEU A 333 -1.11 -24.35 9.01
CA LEU A 333 -0.94 -24.28 10.46
C LEU A 333 -1.43 -25.58 11.10
N GLY A 334 -0.50 -26.48 11.37
CA GLY A 334 -0.78 -27.74 12.06
C GLY A 334 0.50 -28.52 12.32
N GLY A 335 1.41 -28.00 13.15
CA GLY A 335 2.57 -28.81 13.51
C GLY A 335 3.60 -28.23 14.48
N LEU A 336 3.62 -26.92 14.75
CA LEU A 336 4.75 -26.34 15.51
C LEU A 336 4.44 -26.00 16.99
N ILE A 337 3.41 -26.59 17.58
CA ILE A 337 3.17 -26.53 19.05
C ILE A 337 3.45 -27.88 19.76
N ALA A 338 3.96 -28.90 19.06
CA ALA A 338 4.39 -30.13 19.71
C ALA A 338 5.92 -30.18 19.85
N GLY A 339 6.42 -29.84 21.04
CA GLY A 339 7.85 -29.94 21.38
C GLY A 339 8.42 -31.35 21.10
N SER A 340 9.70 -31.39 20.70
CA SER A 340 10.67 -32.51 20.62
C SER A 340 10.23 -33.95 20.24
N LEU A 341 8.98 -34.20 19.84
CA LEU A 341 8.43 -35.52 19.51
C LEU A 341 7.73 -35.57 18.13
N GLY A 342 7.72 -34.46 17.38
CA GLY A 342 6.97 -34.34 16.11
C GLY A 342 7.74 -34.66 14.82
N LEU A 343 8.96 -35.21 14.87
CA LEU A 343 9.80 -35.41 13.67
C LEU A 343 9.57 -36.74 12.90
N ALA A 344 8.49 -37.48 13.18
CA ALA A 344 8.32 -38.85 12.65
C ALA A 344 7.22 -39.04 11.59
N LEU A 345 6.56 -38.00 11.08
CA LEU A 345 5.47 -38.15 10.10
C LEU A 345 5.64 -37.28 8.85
N GLY A 346 6.72 -37.49 8.11
CA GLY A 346 7.00 -36.76 6.87
C GLY A 346 7.72 -37.57 5.78
N ALA A 347 7.59 -38.90 5.78
CA ALA A 347 8.32 -39.77 4.84
C ALA A 347 7.46 -40.37 3.71
N ALA A 348 6.24 -39.90 3.47
CA ALA A 348 5.37 -40.45 2.43
C ALA A 348 4.62 -39.38 1.63
N ALA A 349 5.32 -38.71 0.71
CA ALA A 349 4.77 -38.18 -0.55
C ALA A 349 5.89 -37.65 -1.47
N LYS A 350 6.72 -38.57 -1.99
CA LYS A 350 7.28 -38.47 -3.36
C LYS A 350 6.06 -38.63 -4.30
N THR A 351 5.85 -37.96 -5.43
CA THR A 351 6.72 -37.59 -6.56
C THR A 351 5.80 -36.93 -7.59
N ILE A 352 6.07 -35.72 -8.08
CA ILE A 352 5.88 -35.35 -9.50
C ILE A 352 7.04 -34.42 -9.87
N VAL A 353 7.73 -34.77 -10.96
CA VAL A 353 8.98 -34.17 -11.47
C VAL A 353 8.63 -33.26 -12.67
N ASP A 354 8.95 -31.96 -12.55
CA ASP A 354 9.65 -31.02 -13.48
C ASP A 354 9.27 -30.89 -14.98
N PRO A 355 9.44 -29.68 -15.61
CA PRO A 355 10.78 -29.11 -15.84
C PRO A 355 10.96 -27.57 -15.66
N ALA A 356 11.97 -27.24 -14.85
CA ALA A 356 13.05 -26.29 -15.10
C ALA A 356 12.84 -25.14 -16.13
N VAL A 357 12.71 -23.91 -15.62
CA VAL A 357 13.24 -22.68 -16.25
C VAL A 357 13.82 -21.77 -15.17
N ASP A 358 15.15 -21.59 -15.24
CA ASP A 358 15.97 -20.49 -14.69
C ASP A 358 15.89 -20.11 -13.20
N TYR A 359 16.37 -21.00 -12.33
CA TYR A 359 16.80 -20.66 -10.96
C TYR A 359 18.31 -20.29 -10.86
N GLY A 360 18.95 -19.92 -11.98
CA GLY A 360 20.41 -19.81 -12.09
C GLY A 360 21.05 -18.44 -11.83
N LEU A 361 20.29 -17.36 -11.61
CA LEU A 361 20.85 -16.01 -11.44
C LEU A 361 20.65 -15.39 -10.04
N GLY A 362 19.82 -15.99 -9.19
CA GLY A 362 19.47 -15.41 -7.87
C GLY A 362 20.54 -15.55 -6.79
N MET A 363 21.41 -16.57 -6.87
CA MET A 363 22.38 -16.85 -5.80
C MET A 363 23.68 -16.05 -5.89
N ILE A 364 23.96 -15.41 -7.03
CA ILE A 364 25.18 -14.61 -7.20
C ILE A 364 24.97 -13.15 -6.75
N GLU A 365 23.73 -12.64 -6.76
CA GLU A 365 23.43 -11.29 -6.23
C GLU A 365 23.38 -11.25 -4.69
N GLU A 366 23.01 -12.34 -4.02
CA GLU A 366 22.90 -12.40 -2.55
C GLU A 366 24.29 -12.32 -1.87
N PHE A 367 25.33 -12.92 -2.47
CA PHE A 367 26.69 -12.92 -1.90
C PHE A 367 27.44 -11.59 -2.04
N THR A 368 27.07 -10.73 -2.99
CA THR A 368 27.70 -9.40 -3.17
C THR A 368 27.11 -8.34 -2.25
N VAL A 369 25.84 -8.50 -1.85
CA VAL A 369 25.16 -7.61 -0.88
C VAL A 369 25.71 -7.83 0.52
N ASP A 370 25.98 -9.08 0.91
CA ASP A 370 26.41 -9.40 2.28
C ASP A 370 27.83 -8.93 2.63
N ARG A 371 28.73 -8.78 1.64
CA ARG A 371 30.06 -8.16 1.83
C ARG A 371 30.03 -6.63 1.83
N LEU A 372 28.97 -6.00 1.30
CA LEU A 372 28.82 -4.53 1.31
C LEU A 372 28.15 -4.00 2.60
N LEU A 373 27.73 -4.91 3.49
CA LEU A 373 26.94 -4.64 4.71
C LEU A 373 27.72 -4.88 6.01
N GLU A 374 29.00 -5.27 5.94
CA GLU A 374 29.86 -5.36 7.12
C GLU A 374 29.99 -3.99 7.82
N GLY A 375 29.54 -3.92 9.08
CA GLY A 375 29.60 -2.72 9.93
C GLY A 375 28.39 -1.77 9.87
N LYS A 376 27.28 -2.14 9.22
CA LYS A 376 26.06 -1.32 9.17
C LYS A 376 25.01 -1.83 10.15
N ASN A 377 24.54 -0.97 11.05
CA ASN A 377 23.39 -1.21 11.94
C ASN A 377 22.29 -0.16 11.66
N PRO A 378 21.02 -0.40 12.06
CA PRO A 378 19.91 0.51 11.76
C PRO A 378 20.06 1.89 12.42
N LYS A 379 20.79 1.99 13.55
CA LYS A 379 21.03 3.24 14.28
C LYS A 379 21.79 4.28 13.46
N ILE A 380 22.71 3.87 12.59
CA ILE A 380 23.49 4.80 11.73
C ILE A 380 22.58 5.66 10.84
N PHE A 381 21.42 5.14 10.41
CA PHE A 381 20.46 5.96 9.66
C PHE A 381 19.83 7.04 10.54
N ILE A 382 19.38 6.67 11.74
CA ILE A 382 18.74 7.58 12.71
C ILE A 382 19.71 8.68 13.13
N ASP A 383 20.96 8.33 13.43
CA ASP A 383 21.97 9.30 13.85
C ASP A 383 22.25 10.32 12.71
N LYS A 384 22.37 9.86 11.46
CA LYS A 384 22.52 10.76 10.31
C LYS A 384 21.29 11.62 10.06
N MET A 385 20.09 11.08 10.26
CA MET A 385 18.86 11.86 10.18
C MET A 385 18.85 12.98 11.24
N LYS A 386 19.25 12.69 12.48
CA LYS A 386 19.40 13.69 13.55
C LYS A 386 20.44 14.76 13.21
N GLU A 387 21.56 14.39 12.59
CA GLU A 387 22.56 15.35 12.11
C GLU A 387 21.97 16.29 11.07
N GLU A 388 21.12 15.78 10.17
CA GLU A 388 20.44 16.58 9.16
C GLU A 388 19.33 17.47 9.75
N LEU A 389 18.69 17.07 10.85
CA LEU A 389 17.71 17.90 11.56
C LEU A 389 18.33 19.08 12.33
N LYS A 390 19.62 18.99 12.66
CA LYS A 390 20.34 20.01 13.45
C LYS A 390 21.06 21.06 12.59
N LYS A 391 21.14 20.83 11.28
CA LYS A 391 21.71 21.78 10.30
C LYS A 391 20.62 22.71 9.81
#